data_AF-A0A8J4B4Y5-F1
#
_entry.id   AF-A0A8J4B4Y5-F1
#
_cell.length_a   1.000
_cell.length_b   1.000
_cell.length_c   1.000
_cell.angle_alpha   90.00
_cell.angle_beta   90.00
_cell.angle_gamma   90.00
#
_symmetry.space_group_name_H-M   'P 1'
#
loop_
_entity.id
_entity.type
_entity.pdbx_description
1 polymer ?
#
loop_
_entity_poly.entity_id
_entity_poly.type
_entity_poly.pdbx_seq_one_letter_code
_entity_poly.pdbx_strand_id
1 'polypeptide(L)'
;MNSRTESWMALQVPYAGVVEALGATRSPIYIASSKAAHRVSALSSAVLGLDLPSDSPKLFASLLPPEEKKVEALGVIAQQPCCSSPETRLHFVDDRLDTLLAVREVPELAARWNLYLADWGYNTAEERAAAAREPGIKLLGLGEFNAMLV
;
A
#
# COMPACT_ATOMS: atom_id res chain seq x y z
N MET A 1 -10.81 -31.27 -7.87
CA MET A 1 -11.15 -30.81 -6.50
C MET A 1 -10.36 -29.53 -6.28
N ASN A 2 -10.97 -28.36 -6.45
CA ASN A 2 -10.27 -27.12 -6.09
C ASN A 2 -10.10 -27.11 -4.57
N SER A 3 -8.85 -27.01 -4.14
CA SER A 3 -8.53 -26.78 -2.74
C SER A 3 -9.21 -25.49 -2.26
N ARG A 4 -9.55 -25.41 -0.97
CA ARG A 4 -10.16 -24.21 -0.36
C ARG A 4 -9.32 -22.94 -0.62
N THR A 5 -8.01 -23.11 -0.79
CA THR A 5 -7.05 -22.08 -1.15
C THR A 5 -7.23 -21.57 -2.59
N GLU A 6 -7.37 -22.46 -3.58
CA GLU A 6 -7.64 -22.07 -4.98
C GLU A 6 -8.97 -21.35 -5.12
N SER A 7 -10.00 -21.80 -4.40
CA SER A 7 -11.31 -21.13 -4.39
C SER A 7 -11.27 -19.73 -3.78
N TRP A 8 -10.38 -19.47 -2.82
CA TRP A 8 -10.22 -18.14 -2.22
C TRP A 8 -9.40 -17.19 -3.10
N MET A 9 -8.33 -17.69 -3.73
CA MET A 9 -7.50 -16.89 -4.64
C MET A 9 -8.29 -16.42 -5.87
N ALA A 10 -9.19 -17.25 -6.39
CA ALA A 10 -10.05 -16.88 -7.53
C ALA A 10 -10.98 -15.68 -7.25
N LEU A 11 -11.20 -15.33 -5.97
CA LEU A 11 -11.99 -14.17 -5.57
C LEU A 11 -11.16 -12.88 -5.46
N GLN A 12 -9.84 -12.98 -5.56
CA GLN A 12 -8.92 -11.84 -5.43
C GLN A 12 -8.56 -11.37 -6.84
N VAL A 13 -9.40 -10.51 -7.42
CA VAL A 13 -9.18 -9.96 -8.75
C VAL A 13 -8.48 -8.60 -8.63
N PRO A 14 -7.30 -8.40 -9.25
CA PRO A 14 -6.64 -7.09 -9.29
C PRO A 14 -7.51 -6.04 -9.97
N TYR A 15 -7.36 -4.79 -9.55
CA TYR A 15 -7.90 -3.67 -10.32
C TYR A 15 -7.23 -3.59 -11.69
N ALA A 16 -7.99 -3.14 -12.69
CA ALA A 16 -7.54 -3.07 -14.07
C ALA A 16 -6.24 -2.26 -14.21
N GLY A 17 -5.24 -2.84 -14.90
CA GLY A 17 -3.95 -2.20 -15.18
C GLY A 17 -2.92 -2.27 -14.05
N VAL A 18 -3.30 -2.69 -12.83
CA VAL A 18 -2.37 -2.69 -11.68
C VAL A 18 -1.25 -3.70 -11.87
N VAL A 19 -1.56 -4.91 -12.36
CA VAL A 19 -0.54 -5.96 -12.54
C VAL A 19 0.46 -5.56 -13.61
N GLU A 20 -0.01 -5.00 -14.73
CA GLU A 20 0.83 -4.50 -15.81
C GLU A 20 1.72 -3.34 -15.34
N ALA A 21 1.16 -2.39 -14.59
CA ALA A 21 1.89 -1.25 -14.06
C ALA A 21 2.95 -1.68 -13.03
N LEU A 22 2.63 -2.61 -12.13
CA LEU A 22 3.58 -3.21 -11.19
C LEU A 22 4.70 -3.97 -11.89
N GLY A 23 4.41 -4.67 -13.00
CA GLY A 23 5.43 -5.37 -13.78
C GLY A 23 6.37 -4.43 -14.54
N ALA A 24 5.89 -3.24 -14.91
CA ALA A 24 6.68 -2.24 -15.63
C ALA A 24 7.47 -1.29 -14.70
N THR A 25 7.09 -1.22 -13.41
CA THR A 25 7.71 -0.28 -12.48
C THR A 25 9.17 -0.60 -12.21
N ARG A 26 10.00 0.46 -12.16
CA ARG A 26 11.40 0.37 -11.73
C ARG A 26 11.60 0.81 -10.28
N SER A 27 10.56 1.38 -9.69
CA SER A 27 10.59 1.86 -8.31
C SER A 27 10.52 0.68 -7.34
N PRO A 28 11.27 0.71 -6.22
CA PRO A 28 11.10 -0.29 -5.17
C PRO A 28 9.68 -0.26 -4.61
N ILE A 29 9.02 -1.42 -4.58
CA ILE A 29 7.70 -1.60 -3.99
C ILE A 29 7.81 -2.26 -2.62
N TYR A 30 7.07 -1.72 -1.66
CA TYR A 30 6.87 -2.25 -0.32
C TYR A 30 5.38 -2.48 -0.09
N ILE A 31 5.03 -3.54 0.64
CA ILE A 31 3.64 -3.82 1.01
C ILE A 31 3.50 -3.76 2.53
N ALA A 32 2.63 -2.87 3.02
CA ALA A 32 2.22 -2.82 4.42
C ALA A 32 0.76 -3.29 4.53
N SER A 33 0.51 -4.40 5.23
CA SER A 33 -0.79 -5.07 5.27
C SER A 33 -1.19 -5.49 6.67
N SER A 34 -2.50 -5.44 6.94
CA SER A 34 -3.12 -5.94 8.16
C SER A 34 -3.49 -7.43 8.12
N LYS A 35 -2.99 -8.15 7.11
CA LYS A 35 -3.25 -9.58 6.90
C LYS A 35 -2.04 -10.41 7.29
N ALA A 36 -2.23 -11.71 7.51
CA ALA A 36 -1.13 -12.61 7.83
C ALA A 36 -0.12 -12.68 6.67
N ALA A 37 1.18 -12.63 6.97
CA ALA A 37 2.26 -12.54 5.98
C ALA A 37 2.18 -13.62 4.88
N HIS A 38 1.92 -14.87 5.24
CA HIS A 38 1.79 -15.97 4.28
C HIS A 38 0.64 -15.77 3.29
N ARG A 39 -0.46 -15.10 3.69
CA ARG A 39 -1.58 -14.80 2.78
C ARG A 39 -1.23 -13.67 1.82
N VAL A 40 -0.58 -12.63 2.34
CA VAL A 40 -0.15 -11.50 1.51
C VAL A 40 0.88 -11.99 0.48
N SER A 41 1.88 -12.76 0.93
CA SER A 41 2.88 -13.37 0.05
C SER A 41 2.26 -14.24 -1.04
N ALA A 42 1.34 -15.13 -0.69
CA ALA A 42 0.64 -15.97 -1.67
C ALA A 42 -0.15 -15.14 -2.69
N LEU A 43 -0.85 -14.08 -2.27
CA LEU A 43 -1.57 -13.19 -3.19
C LEU A 43 -0.62 -12.37 -4.05
N SER A 44 0.43 -11.79 -3.47
CA SER A 44 1.42 -11.02 -4.22
C SER A 44 2.00 -11.83 -5.36
N SER A 45 2.37 -13.10 -5.10
CA SER A 45 2.91 -13.98 -6.12
C SER A 45 1.85 -14.44 -7.13
N ALA A 46 0.72 -14.97 -6.66
CA ALA A 46 -0.26 -15.61 -7.53
C ALA A 46 -1.11 -14.62 -8.35
N VAL A 47 -1.30 -13.40 -7.85
CA VAL A 47 -2.28 -12.44 -8.36
C VAL A 47 -1.64 -11.14 -8.84
N LEU A 48 -0.59 -10.65 -8.15
CA LEU A 48 0.06 -9.40 -8.50
C LEU A 48 1.35 -9.58 -9.32
N GLY A 49 1.82 -10.82 -9.51
CA GLY A 49 3.09 -11.10 -10.20
C GLY A 49 4.32 -10.58 -9.44
N LEU A 50 4.20 -10.35 -8.12
CA LEU A 50 5.28 -9.85 -7.27
C LEU A 50 5.92 -10.99 -6.49
N ASP A 51 7.24 -11.16 -6.65
CA ASP A 51 8.03 -12.08 -5.82
C ASP A 51 8.29 -11.46 -4.44
N LEU A 52 7.35 -11.72 -3.52
CA LEU A 52 7.37 -11.22 -2.14
C LEU A 52 7.17 -12.39 -1.17
N PRO A 53 8.23 -13.13 -0.82
CA PRO A 53 8.14 -14.19 0.19
C PRO A 53 7.76 -13.62 1.57
N SER A 54 7.24 -14.46 2.46
CA SER A 54 6.69 -14.02 3.75
C SER A 54 7.71 -13.37 4.69
N ASP A 55 8.99 -13.66 4.51
CA ASP A 55 10.15 -13.13 5.24
C ASP A 55 10.86 -11.99 4.47
N SER A 56 10.28 -11.54 3.35
CA SER A 56 10.84 -10.46 2.55
C SER A 56 10.97 -9.17 3.37
N PRO A 57 12.11 -8.45 3.30
CA PRO A 57 12.26 -7.15 3.94
C PRO A 57 11.37 -6.07 3.30
N LYS A 58 10.67 -6.39 2.22
CA LYS A 58 9.70 -5.51 1.55
C LYS A 58 8.25 -5.78 1.96
N LEU A 59 8.01 -6.78 2.81
CA LEU A 59 6.67 -7.16 3.27
C LEU A 59 6.52 -6.90 4.78
N PHE A 60 5.64 -5.97 5.11
CA PHE A 60 5.26 -5.63 6.47
C PHE A 60 3.83 -6.08 6.71
N ALA A 61 3.66 -7.25 7.31
CA ALA A 61 2.35 -7.88 7.48
C ALA A 61 2.09 -8.15 8.97
N SER A 62 1.22 -7.35 9.59
CA SER A 62 0.87 -7.46 11.01
C SER A 62 -0.62 -7.27 11.24
N LEU A 63 -1.24 -8.14 12.03
CA LEU A 63 -2.70 -8.22 12.10
C LEU A 63 -3.37 -7.02 12.78
N LEU A 64 -2.90 -6.59 13.96
CA LEU A 64 -3.53 -5.52 14.74
C LEU A 64 -2.50 -4.79 15.65
N PRO A 65 -2.73 -3.52 15.99
CA PRO A 65 -3.67 -2.59 15.35
C PRO A 65 -3.11 -2.11 13.99
N PRO A 66 -3.93 -2.07 12.93
CA PRO A 66 -3.44 -1.92 11.57
C PRO A 66 -2.87 -0.53 11.26
N GLU A 67 -3.40 0.52 11.89
CA GLU A 67 -2.92 1.89 11.71
C GLU A 67 -1.51 2.04 12.30
N GLU A 68 -1.32 1.69 13.58
CA GLU A 68 -0.02 1.78 14.26
C GLU A 68 1.03 0.90 13.55
N LYS A 69 0.66 -0.30 13.12
CA LYS A 69 1.59 -1.21 12.43
C LYS A 69 2.01 -0.69 11.06
N LYS A 70 1.13 0.01 10.34
CA LYS A 70 1.50 0.68 9.09
C LYS A 70 2.36 1.92 9.36
N VAL A 71 2.08 2.69 10.41
CA VAL A 71 2.93 3.80 10.86
C VAL A 71 4.35 3.32 11.18
N GLU A 72 4.48 2.25 11.98
CA GLU A 72 5.76 1.60 12.27
C GLU A 72 6.48 1.15 10.99
N ALA A 73 5.76 0.48 10.09
CA ALA A 73 6.31 0.00 8.82
C ALA A 73 6.87 1.16 7.98
N LEU A 74 6.14 2.28 7.85
CA LEU A 74 6.60 3.45 7.10
C LEU A 74 7.85 4.08 7.73
N GLY A 75 7.95 4.08 9.06
CA GLY A 75 9.19 4.45 9.76
C GLY A 75 10.37 3.58 9.35
N VAL A 76 10.20 2.25 9.38
CA VAL A 76 11.26 1.30 9.01
C VAL A 76 11.61 1.40 7.52
N ILE A 77 10.63 1.58 6.63
CA ILE A 77 10.84 1.72 5.19
C ILE A 77 11.61 3.00 4.88
N ALA A 78 11.27 4.12 5.52
CA ALA A 78 11.94 5.41 5.29
C ALA A 78 13.44 5.37 5.63
N GLN A 79 13.87 4.44 6.49
CA GLN A 79 15.27 4.25 6.87
C GLN A 79 16.03 3.27 5.97
N GLN A 80 15.37 2.61 5.01
CA GLN A 80 16.04 1.70 4.09
C GLN A 80 17.03 2.46 3.21
N PRO A 81 18.17 1.85 2.79
CA PRO A 81 19.20 2.54 2.01
C PRO A 81 18.69 3.19 0.70
N CYS A 82 17.69 2.59 0.04
CA CYS A 82 17.07 3.15 -1.16
C CYS A 82 16.08 4.29 -0.87
N CYS A 83 15.68 4.47 0.38
CA CYS A 83 14.65 5.40 0.83
C CYS A 83 15.18 6.52 1.74
N SER A 84 16.38 6.38 2.33
CA SER A 84 16.87 7.31 3.36
C SER A 84 17.34 8.66 2.80
N SER A 85 17.63 8.75 1.50
CA SER A 85 17.97 10.03 0.87
C SER A 85 16.80 11.02 0.94
N PRO A 86 17.01 12.27 1.36
CA PRO A 86 15.99 13.32 1.32
C PRO A 86 15.44 13.61 -0.08
N GLU A 87 16.23 13.33 -1.13
CA GLU A 87 15.80 13.51 -2.53
C GLU A 87 14.88 12.39 -3.02
N THR A 88 14.91 11.22 -2.37
CA THR A 88 14.02 10.12 -2.72
C THR A 88 12.59 10.47 -2.34
N ARG A 89 11.69 10.49 -3.31
CA ARG A 89 10.26 10.66 -3.07
C ARG A 89 9.67 9.34 -2.58
N LEU A 90 9.01 9.38 -1.44
CA LEU A 90 8.27 8.25 -0.90
C LEU A 90 6.78 8.49 -1.06
N HIS A 91 6.07 7.47 -1.53
CA HIS A 91 4.64 7.51 -1.81
C HIS A 91 3.98 6.40 -1.01
N PHE A 92 3.00 6.75 -0.20
CA PHE A 92 2.18 5.80 0.54
C PHE A 92 0.74 5.88 0.05
N VAL A 93 0.22 4.75 -0.44
CA VAL A 93 -1.12 4.63 -0.99
C VAL A 93 -1.90 3.64 -0.14
N ASP A 94 -3.03 4.07 0.40
CA ASP A 94 -3.93 3.24 1.19
C ASP A 94 -5.37 3.57 0.83
N ASP A 95 -6.30 2.63 0.99
CA ASP A 95 -7.72 2.90 0.78
C ASP A 95 -8.46 3.27 2.07
N ARG A 96 -7.78 3.22 3.22
CA ARG A 96 -8.33 3.59 4.53
C ARG A 96 -7.86 4.97 4.97
N LEU A 97 -8.81 5.90 5.11
CA LEU A 97 -8.51 7.27 5.55
C LEU A 97 -7.88 7.30 6.96
N ASP A 98 -8.39 6.52 7.90
CA ASP A 98 -7.86 6.47 9.27
C ASP A 98 -6.36 6.12 9.33
N THR A 99 -5.90 5.24 8.44
CA THR A 99 -4.47 4.90 8.34
C THR A 99 -3.65 6.11 7.91
N LEU A 100 -4.13 6.86 6.91
CA LEU A 100 -3.44 8.06 6.43
C LEU A 100 -3.41 9.15 7.50
N LEU A 101 -4.52 9.34 8.23
CA LEU A 101 -4.60 10.27 9.35
C LEU A 101 -3.62 9.88 10.46
N ALA A 102 -3.52 8.61 10.84
CA ALA A 102 -2.54 8.13 11.83
C ALA A 102 -1.08 8.43 11.40
N VAL A 103 -0.77 8.34 10.10
CA VAL A 103 0.56 8.73 9.59
C VAL A 103 0.77 10.25 9.69
N ARG A 104 -0.28 11.06 9.47
CA ARG A 104 -0.21 12.53 9.61
C ARG A 104 0.02 12.97 11.06
N GLU A 105 -0.44 12.20 12.04
CA GLU A 105 -0.22 12.47 13.46
C GLU A 105 1.26 12.34 13.87
N VAL A 106 2.10 11.69 13.06
CA VAL A 106 3.55 11.57 13.27
C VAL A 106 4.29 12.59 12.39
N PRO A 107 4.76 13.73 12.93
CA PRO A 107 5.27 14.83 12.11
C PRO A 107 6.42 14.45 11.16
N GLU A 108 7.33 13.58 11.61
CA GLU A 108 8.45 13.10 10.80
C GLU A 108 7.97 12.32 9.57
N LEU A 109 6.96 11.45 9.74
CA LEU A 109 6.39 10.70 8.63
C LEU A 109 5.54 11.59 7.72
N ALA A 110 4.76 12.49 8.33
CA ALA A 110 3.91 13.44 7.63
C ALA A 110 4.71 14.38 6.71
N ALA A 111 5.96 14.70 7.08
CA ALA A 111 6.89 15.47 6.26
C ALA A 111 7.62 14.60 5.22
N ARG A 112 7.87 13.32 5.53
CA ARG A 112 8.67 12.42 4.71
C ARG A 112 7.90 11.79 3.54
N TRP A 113 6.61 11.52 3.74
CA TRP A 113 5.78 10.71 2.84
C TRP A 113 4.74 11.56 2.10
N ASN A 114 4.58 11.30 0.80
CA ASN A 114 3.41 11.73 0.06
C ASN A 114 2.27 10.72 0.32
N LEU A 115 1.18 11.18 0.93
CA LEU A 115 0.06 10.30 1.32
C LEU A 115 -1.08 10.40 0.31
N TYR A 116 -1.60 9.23 -0.08
CA TYR A 116 -2.66 9.11 -1.06
C TYR A 116 -3.78 8.21 -0.55
N LEU A 117 -5.01 8.72 -0.57
CA LEU A 117 -6.20 7.89 -0.45
C LEU A 117 -6.58 7.37 -1.83
N ALA A 118 -6.51 6.06 -2.01
CA ALA A 118 -6.98 5.39 -3.22
C ALA A 118 -8.50 5.49 -3.32
N ASP A 119 -9.03 6.26 -4.26
CA ASP A 119 -10.47 6.51 -4.39
C ASP A 119 -11.27 5.32 -4.96
N TRP A 120 -10.57 4.28 -5.39
CA TRP A 120 -11.10 3.07 -6.03
C TRP A 120 -11.15 1.86 -5.08
N GLY A 121 -10.86 2.06 -3.79
CA GLY A 121 -10.91 1.02 -2.75
C GLY A 121 -12.23 0.98 -1.97
N TYR A 122 -12.18 0.53 -0.71
CA TYR A 122 -13.37 0.32 0.12
C TYR A 122 -13.88 1.56 0.86
N ASN A 123 -13.30 2.74 0.62
CA ASN A 123 -13.73 3.98 1.27
C ASN A 123 -15.11 4.49 0.80
N THR A 124 -15.76 5.24 1.67
CA THR A 124 -17.05 5.88 1.44
C THR A 124 -16.90 7.22 0.72
N ALA A 125 -18.00 7.75 0.19
CA ALA A 125 -18.02 9.09 -0.41
C ALA A 125 -17.69 10.17 0.64
N GLU A 126 -18.12 9.96 1.88
CA GLU A 126 -17.85 10.83 3.01
C GLU A 126 -16.36 10.84 3.35
N GLU A 127 -15.70 9.68 3.37
CA GLU A 127 -14.25 9.56 3.58
C GLU A 127 -13.47 10.25 2.45
N ARG A 128 -13.86 10.07 1.19
CA ARG A 128 -13.23 10.79 0.07
C ARG A 128 -13.39 12.30 0.20
N ALA A 129 -14.59 12.77 0.57
CA ALA A 129 -14.85 14.18 0.79
C ALA A 129 -14.07 14.74 2.00
N ALA A 130 -13.84 13.93 3.03
CA ALA A 130 -12.99 14.29 4.17
C ALA A 130 -11.53 14.39 3.75
N ALA A 131 -11.01 13.37 3.05
CA ALA A 131 -9.63 13.35 2.54
C ALA A 131 -9.33 14.53 1.60
N ALA A 132 -10.27 14.90 0.72
CA ALA A 132 -10.13 16.05 -0.17
C ALA A 132 -10.02 17.40 0.56
N ARG A 133 -10.48 17.46 1.82
CA ARG A 133 -10.38 18.64 2.70
C ARG A 133 -9.17 18.58 3.63
N GLU A 134 -8.50 17.42 3.75
CA GLU A 134 -7.39 17.20 4.67
C GLU A 134 -6.06 17.62 4.04
N PRO A 135 -5.37 18.65 4.57
CA PRO A 135 -4.09 19.08 4.03
C PRO A 135 -3.01 17.99 4.15
N GLY A 136 -2.42 17.61 3.02
CA GLY A 136 -1.34 16.63 2.96
C GLY A 136 -1.77 15.21 2.63
N ILE A 137 -3.07 14.96 2.48
CA ILE A 137 -3.60 13.75 1.85
C ILE A 137 -4.15 14.12 0.46
N LYS A 138 -3.82 13.33 -0.56
CA LYS A 138 -4.36 13.50 -1.90
C LYS A 138 -5.27 12.34 -2.24
N LEU A 139 -6.42 12.62 -2.85
CA LEU A 139 -7.12 11.57 -3.58
C LEU A 139 -6.23 11.15 -4.75
N LEU A 140 -6.17 9.84 -4.97
CA LEU A 140 -5.55 9.25 -6.13
C LEU A 140 -6.64 8.46 -6.83
N GLY A 141 -6.74 8.60 -8.15
CA GLY A 141 -7.56 7.77 -9.02
C GLY A 141 -6.80 6.56 -9.59
N LEU A 142 -7.52 5.48 -9.95
CA LEU A 142 -6.87 4.22 -10.39
C LEU A 142 -5.95 4.42 -11.60
N GLY A 143 -6.39 5.24 -12.56
CA GLY A 143 -5.57 5.60 -13.73
C GLY A 143 -4.32 6.39 -13.37
N GLU A 144 -4.41 7.29 -12.39
CA GLU A 144 -3.27 8.07 -11.89
C GLU A 144 -2.27 7.18 -11.14
N PHE A 145 -2.76 6.22 -10.37
CA PHE A 145 -1.92 5.23 -9.70
C PHE A 145 -1.16 4.35 -10.70
N ASN A 146 -1.84 3.85 -11.72
CA ASN A 146 -1.19 3.08 -12.79
C ASN A 146 -0.13 3.93 -13.50
N ALA A 147 -0.43 5.20 -13.80
CA ALA A 147 0.52 6.13 -14.41
C ALA A 147 1.70 6.49 -13.49
N MET A 148 1.51 6.47 -12.17
CA MET A 148 2.58 6.74 -11.18
C MET A 148 3.59 5.59 -11.10
N LEU A 149 3.21 4.37 -11.47
CA LEU A 149 4.07 3.19 -11.41
C LEU A 149 4.95 3.02 -12.65
N VAL A 150 4.57 3.57 -13.81
CA VAL A 150 5.27 3.42 -15.10
C VAL A 150 6.18 4.59 -15.43
#